data_AF-A0A662A765-F1
#
_entry.id   AF-A0A662A765-F1
#
_cell.length_a   1.000
_cell.length_b   1.000
_cell.length_c   1.000
_cell.angle_alpha   90.00
_cell.angle_beta   90.00
_cell.angle_gamma   90.00
#
_symmetry.space_group_name_H-M   'P 1'
#
loop_
_entity.id
_entity.type
_entity.pdbx_description
1 polymer ?
#
loop_
_entity_poly.entity_id
_entity_poly.type
_entity_poly.pdbx_seq_one_letter_code
_entity_poly.pdbx_strand_id
1 'polypeptide(L)'
;MRYFNLNDLNTGLPLANCKVMEADKFSTLLSYNTEVAKYDHVNNKMTINKYYSPTTARHQNAFLKFYGYDPATKQQLNDWNKNNEPQ
;
A
#
# COMPACT_ATOMS: atom_id res chain seq x y z
N MET A 1 6.16 16.56 -6.20
CA MET A 1 5.19 15.76 -5.40
C MET A 1 3.89 15.68 -6.18
N ARG A 2 3.37 14.46 -6.41
CA ARG A 2 2.14 14.20 -7.16
C ARG A 2 1.21 13.33 -6.32
N TYR A 3 -0.10 13.51 -6.47
CA TYR A 3 -1.10 12.63 -5.88
C TYR A 3 -1.90 11.92 -6.97
N PHE A 4 -2.27 10.67 -6.71
CA PHE A 4 -3.22 9.94 -7.53
C PHE A 4 -4.05 8.98 -6.68
N ASN A 5 -5.21 8.61 -7.21
CA ASN A 5 -6.11 7.67 -6.56
C ASN A 5 -5.88 6.26 -7.10
N LEU A 6 -6.05 5.28 -6.23
CA LEU A 6 -6.07 3.88 -6.62
C LEU A 6 -7.49 3.44 -6.92
N ASN A 7 -7.61 2.49 -7.84
CA ASN A 7 -8.87 1.83 -8.09
C ASN A 7 -8.99 0.59 -7.22
N ASP A 8 -10.21 0.30 -6.84
CA ASP A 8 -10.55 -0.88 -6.09
C ASP A 8 -10.41 -2.14 -6.94
N LEU A 9 -9.88 -3.20 -6.34
CA LEU A 9 -9.67 -4.48 -7.03
C LEU A 9 -10.98 -5.21 -7.37
N ASN A 10 -12.04 -5.00 -6.59
CA ASN A 10 -13.32 -5.70 -6.79
C ASN A 10 -14.28 -4.91 -7.68
N THR A 11 -14.32 -3.59 -7.54
CA THR A 11 -15.30 -2.74 -8.26
C THR A 11 -14.69 -1.97 -9.42
N GLY A 12 -13.36 -1.84 -9.51
CA GLY A 12 -12.68 -1.00 -10.50
C GLY A 12 -12.88 0.50 -10.31
N LEU A 13 -13.66 0.91 -9.29
CA LEU A 13 -13.93 2.30 -8.96
C LEU A 13 -12.83 2.90 -8.09
N PRO A 14 -12.62 4.23 -8.11
CA PRO A 14 -11.68 4.88 -7.21
C PRO A 14 -11.96 4.56 -5.73
N LEU A 15 -10.91 4.23 -4.99
CA LEU A 15 -10.99 3.99 -3.54
C LEU A 15 -11.26 5.30 -2.80
N ALA A 16 -12.34 5.32 -2.02
CA ALA A 16 -12.67 6.46 -1.16
C ALA A 16 -11.66 6.61 -0.01
N ASN A 17 -11.31 7.85 0.34
CA ASN A 17 -10.37 8.15 1.42
C ASN A 17 -9.00 7.45 1.25
N CYS A 18 -8.55 7.28 0.02
CA CYS A 18 -7.28 6.66 -0.31
C CYS A 18 -6.56 7.51 -1.36
N LYS A 19 -5.30 7.83 -1.11
CA LYS A 19 -4.46 8.53 -2.09
C LYS A 19 -3.03 8.03 -2.00
N VAL A 20 -2.38 7.92 -3.15
CA VAL A 20 -0.95 7.69 -3.24
C VAL A 20 -0.27 9.02 -3.45
N MET A 21 0.70 9.32 -2.59
CA MET A 21 1.59 10.45 -2.70
C MET A 21 2.91 9.97 -3.28
N GLU A 22 3.26 10.47 -4.45
CA GLU A 22 4.54 10.20 -5.09
C GLU A 22 5.47 11.40 -4.87
N ALA A 23 6.56 11.17 -4.15
CA ALA A 23 7.56 12.17 -3.84
C ALA A 23 8.95 11.53 -3.90
N ASP A 24 9.83 12.16 -4.68
CA ASP A 24 11.21 11.73 -4.91
C ASP A 24 11.33 10.28 -5.37
N LYS A 25 11.75 9.39 -4.48
CA LYS A 25 12.03 7.98 -4.71
C LYS A 25 10.99 7.07 -4.08
N PHE A 26 9.92 7.64 -3.55
CA PHE A 26 8.92 6.93 -2.79
C PHE A 26 7.52 7.19 -3.29
N SER A 27 6.71 6.13 -3.28
CA SER A 27 5.27 6.23 -3.32
C SER A 27 4.70 5.85 -1.97
N THR A 28 3.98 6.75 -1.34
CA THR A 28 3.39 6.55 -0.02
C THR A 28 1.88 6.43 -0.14
N LEU A 29 1.31 5.36 0.38
CA LEU A 29 -0.13 5.16 0.49
C LEU A 29 -0.66 5.81 1.76
N LEU A 30 -1.53 6.80 1.59
CA LEU A 30 -2.27 7.45 2.66
C LEU A 30 -3.72 6.96 2.64
N SER A 31 -4.12 6.29 3.71
CA SER A 31 -5.50 5.93 3.99
C SER A 31 -6.07 6.93 4.98
N TYR A 32 -7.10 7.66 4.60
CA TYR A 32 -7.54 8.90 5.23
C TYR A 32 -6.36 9.88 5.29
N ASN A 33 -5.75 10.04 6.47
CA ASN A 33 -4.55 10.86 6.68
C ASN A 33 -3.39 10.06 7.28
N THR A 34 -3.51 8.73 7.34
CA THR A 34 -2.49 7.86 7.95
C THR A 34 -1.71 7.15 6.86
N GLU A 35 -0.38 7.19 6.97
CA GLU A 35 0.51 6.37 6.16
C GLU A 35 0.33 4.89 6.52
N VAL A 36 -0.05 4.09 5.53
CA VAL A 36 -0.37 2.68 5.74
C VAL A 36 0.49 1.75 4.87
N ALA A 37 1.14 2.26 3.84
CA ALA A 37 2.12 1.55 3.04
C ALA A 37 3.05 2.53 2.33
N LYS A 38 4.21 2.05 1.93
CA LYS A 38 5.22 2.82 1.21
C LYS A 38 5.99 1.91 0.26
N TYR A 39 6.26 2.39 -0.94
CA TYR A 39 7.07 1.72 -1.93
C TYR A 39 8.32 2.56 -2.22
N ASP A 40 9.48 1.92 -2.15
CA ASP A 40 10.78 2.48 -2.51
C ASP A 40 11.14 2.05 -3.93
N HIS A 41 11.14 3.01 -4.85
CA HIS A 41 11.43 2.80 -6.27
C HIS A 41 12.92 2.53 -6.55
N VAL A 42 13.82 2.84 -5.61
CA VAL A 42 15.25 2.59 -5.76
C VAL A 42 15.60 1.17 -5.36
N ASN A 43 15.07 0.73 -4.22
CA ASN A 43 15.35 -0.60 -3.67
C ASN A 43 14.32 -1.66 -4.09
N ASN A 44 13.31 -1.27 -4.87
CA ASN A 44 12.15 -2.11 -5.20
C ASN A 44 11.54 -2.77 -3.96
N LYS A 45 11.43 -1.99 -2.87
CA LYS A 45 11.01 -2.50 -1.57
C LYS A 45 9.63 -1.97 -1.20
N MET A 46 8.73 -2.90 -0.89
CA MET A 46 7.41 -2.59 -0.35
C MET A 46 7.43 -2.68 1.18
N THR A 47 6.95 -1.64 1.84
CA THR A 47 6.74 -1.58 3.29
C THR A 47 5.26 -1.41 3.56
N ILE A 48 4.69 -2.27 4.41
CA ILE A 48 3.30 -2.21 4.81
C ILE A 48 3.27 -1.90 6.31
N ASN A 49 2.57 -0.84 6.71
CA ASN A 49 2.29 -0.63 8.13
C ASN A 49 1.19 -1.62 8.55
N LYS A 50 1.28 -2.15 9.78
CA LYS A 50 0.42 -3.24 10.31
C LYS A 50 -1.06 -3.10 9.92
N TYR A 51 -1.80 -4.20 9.90
CA TYR A 51 -3.23 -4.17 9.66
C TYR A 51 -3.94 -3.30 10.71
N TYR A 52 -4.67 -2.27 10.24
CA TYR A 52 -5.50 -1.41 11.09
C TYR A 52 -6.99 -1.73 10.99
N SER A 53 -7.51 -1.93 9.78
CA SER A 53 -8.94 -2.14 9.52
C SER A 53 -9.19 -2.85 8.19
N PRO A 54 -10.40 -3.39 7.94
CA PRO A 54 -10.74 -4.00 6.65
C PRO A 54 -10.60 -3.02 5.48
N THR A 55 -10.96 -1.75 5.69
CA THR A 55 -10.80 -0.67 4.70
C THR A 55 -9.34 -0.43 4.39
N THR A 56 -8.48 -0.36 5.41
CA THR A 56 -7.04 -0.19 5.25
C THR A 56 -6.41 -1.34 4.47
N ALA A 57 -6.80 -2.58 4.77
CA ALA A 57 -6.30 -3.75 4.04
C ALA A 57 -6.70 -3.74 2.57
N ARG A 58 -7.91 -3.26 2.25
CA ARG A 58 -8.36 -3.06 0.86
C ARG A 58 -7.48 -2.04 0.14
N HIS A 59 -7.15 -0.93 0.80
CA HIS A 59 -6.23 0.08 0.25
C HIS A 59 -4.82 -0.47 0.05
N GLN A 60 -4.29 -1.19 1.04
CA GLN A 60 -2.96 -1.82 0.98
C GLN A 60 -2.88 -2.84 -0.15
N ASN A 61 -3.90 -3.67 -0.33
CA ASN A 61 -3.94 -4.66 -1.40
C ASN A 61 -4.05 -4.04 -2.79
N ALA A 62 -4.82 -2.96 -2.95
CA ALA A 62 -4.85 -2.21 -4.21
C ALA A 62 -3.48 -1.60 -4.54
N PHE A 63 -2.78 -1.10 -3.52
CA PHE A 63 -1.44 -0.55 -3.68
C PHE A 63 -0.40 -1.63 -4.02
N LEU A 64 -0.44 -2.79 -3.34
CA LEU A 64 0.37 -3.95 -3.68
C LEU A 64 0.20 -4.32 -5.15
N LYS A 65 -1.06 -4.48 -5.59
CA LYS A 65 -1.37 -4.86 -6.97
C LYS A 65 -0.89 -3.82 -7.98
N PHE A 66 -1.01 -2.54 -7.66
CA PHE A 66 -0.55 -1.45 -8.52
C PHE A 66 0.97 -1.52 -8.79
N TYR A 67 1.76 -1.92 -7.79
CA TYR A 67 3.22 -2.10 -7.93
C TYR A 67 3.63 -3.52 -8.32
N GLY A 68 2.69 -4.35 -8.79
CA GLY A 68 2.98 -5.70 -9.29
C GLY A 68 3.13 -6.79 -8.23
N TYR A 69 2.80 -6.51 -6.97
CA TYR A 69 2.74 -7.52 -5.90
C TYR A 69 1.37 -8.20 -5.86
N ASP A 70 1.34 -9.43 -5.34
CA ASP A 70 0.08 -10.12 -5.09
C ASP A 70 -0.65 -9.54 -3.85
N PRO A 71 -2.00 -9.54 -3.86
CA PRO A 71 -2.78 -9.16 -2.68
C PRO A 71 -2.43 -10.07 -1.50
N ALA A 72 -2.31 -9.46 -0.33
CA ALA A 72 -1.95 -10.14 0.90
C ALA A 72 -3.18 -10.39 1.79
N THR A 73 -3.15 -11.51 2.51
CA THR A 73 -4.09 -11.81 3.59
C THR A 73 -3.80 -10.91 4.80
N LYS A 74 -4.77 -10.82 5.72
CA LYS A 74 -4.60 -10.07 6.99
C LYS A 74 -3.33 -10.45 7.74
N GLN A 75 -3.02 -11.75 7.81
CA GLN A 75 -1.83 -12.23 8.50
C GLN A 75 -0.55 -11.81 7.77
N GLN A 76 -0.51 -11.96 6.45
CA GLN A 76 0.62 -11.51 5.64
C GLN A 76 0.85 -10.00 5.72
N LEU A 77 -0.20 -9.19 5.77
CA LEU A 77 -0.07 -7.73 5.97
C LEU A 77 0.53 -7.40 7.35
N ASN A 78 0.18 -8.16 8.39
CA ASN A 78 0.72 -7.97 9.74
C ASN A 78 2.19 -8.41 9.87
N ASP A 79 2.57 -9.47 9.16
CA ASP A 79 3.91 -10.04 9.20
C ASP A 79 4.80 -9.53 8.04
N TRP A 80 4.29 -8.62 7.21
CA TRP A 80 4.93 -8.17 5.97
C TRP A 80 6.36 -7.72 6.18
N ASN A 81 6.60 -6.87 7.18
CA ASN A 81 7.93 -6.31 7.42
C ASN A 81 8.88 -7.35 8.04
N LYS A 82 8.38 -8.32 8.80
CA LYS A 82 9.21 -9.39 9.39
C LYS A 82 9.78 -10.32 8.32
N ASN A 83 9.00 -10.57 7.27
CA ASN A 83 9.37 -11.49 6.21
C ASN A 83 10.18 -10.81 5.08
N ASN A 84 10.29 -9.47 5.09
CA ASN A 84 11.00 -8.67 4.08
C ASN A 84 12.08 -7.75 4.70
N GLU A 85 12.52 -8.05 5.92
CA GLU A 85 13.75 -7.52 6.49
C GLU A 85 14.95 -8.24 5.84
N PRO A 86 16.00 -7.50 5.41
CA PRO A 86 17.26 -8.16 5.08
C PRO A 86 17.73 -8.92 6.33
N GLN A 87 17.94 -10.23 6.18
CA GLN A 87 18.65 -11.05 7.16
C GLN A 87 20.09 -10.53 7.32
#